data_AF-A6MN96-F1
#
_entry.id   AF-A6MN96-F1
#
_cell.length_a   1.000
_cell.length_b   1.000
_cell.length_c   1.000
_cell.angle_alpha   90.00
_cell.angle_beta   90.00
_cell.angle_gamma   90.00
#
_symmetry.space_group_name_H-M   'P 1'
#
loop_
_entity.id
_entity.type
_entity.pdbx_description
1 polymer ?
#
loop_
_entity_poly.entity_id
_entity_poly.type
_entity_poly.pdbx_seq_one_letter_code
_entity_poly.pdbx_strand_id
1 'polypeptide(L)'
;MDEVLEALRDRARALIAAIAAHAEARLALEAAQDDLEDARARIIREGLEGRNEAQRQAELLEKTREQEEAYRSARSLYRMAEAGLEMARVAWALEKEALRALAALLSREA
;
A
#
# COMPACT_ATOMS: atom_id res chain seq x y z
N MET A 1 1.14 28.99 20.22
CA MET A 1 0.61 29.13 18.84
C MET A 1 1.54 28.43 17.86
N ASP A 2 2.83 28.73 17.87
CA ASP A 2 3.81 28.14 16.94
C ASP A 2 3.94 26.62 17.06
N GLU A 3 3.93 26.06 18.27
CA GLU A 3 3.95 24.61 18.49
C GLU A 3 2.75 23.88 17.85
N VAL A 4 1.56 24.50 17.91
CA VAL A 4 0.33 23.96 17.31
C VAL A 4 0.40 24.02 15.78
N LEU A 5 0.92 25.13 15.24
CA LEU A 5 1.13 25.27 13.80
C LEU A 5 2.17 24.27 13.27
N GLU A 6 3.23 24.00 14.03
CA GLU A 6 4.23 23.00 13.63
C GLU A 6 3.66 21.58 13.70
N ALA A 7 2.90 21.23 14.74
CA ALA A 7 2.21 19.95 14.82
C ALA A 7 1.25 19.72 13.62
N LEU A 8 0.54 20.76 13.19
CA LEU A 8 -0.33 20.71 12.01
C LEU A 8 0.46 20.50 10.72
N ARG A 9 1.62 21.14 10.57
CA ARG A 9 2.51 20.93 9.42
C ARG A 9 3.05 19.51 9.39
N ASP A 10 3.47 18.99 10.53
CA ASP A 10 3.99 17.62 10.63
C ASP A 10 2.91 16.59 10.31
N ARG A 11 1.67 16.82 10.75
CA ARG A 11 0.54 15.96 10.42
C ARG A 11 0.16 16.04 8.94
N ALA A 12 0.20 17.22 8.33
CA ALA A 12 0.03 17.37 6.89
C ALA A 12 1.13 16.65 6.09
N ARG A 13 2.40 16.77 6.53
CA ARG A 13 3.54 16.02 5.95
C ARG A 13 3.33 14.51 6.09
N ALA A 14 2.85 14.04 7.23
CA ALA A 14 2.56 12.63 7.46
C ALA A 14 1.44 12.11 6.53
N LEU A 15 0.38 12.89 6.29
CA LEU A 15 -0.66 12.54 5.33
C LEU A 15 -0.11 12.46 3.90
N ILE A 16 0.72 13.43 3.49
CA ILE A 16 1.36 13.41 2.16
C ILE A 16 2.25 12.17 2.02
N ALA A 17 3.05 11.86 3.03
CA ALA A 17 3.91 10.68 3.04
C ALA A 17 3.08 9.38 2.95
N ALA A 18 1.95 9.30 3.65
CA ALA A 18 1.07 8.14 3.58
C ALA A 18 0.42 7.97 2.20
N ILE A 19 0.04 9.08 1.54
CA ILE A 19 -0.47 9.06 0.15
C ILE A 19 0.62 8.56 -0.80
N ALA A 20 1.84 9.06 -0.67
CA ALA A 20 2.98 8.64 -1.49
C ALA A 20 3.29 7.15 -1.30
N ALA A 21 3.42 6.70 -0.04
CA ALA A 21 3.70 5.31 0.28
C ALA A 21 2.63 4.35 -0.26
N HIS A 22 1.35 4.75 -0.20
CA HIS A 22 0.26 3.97 -0.79
C HIS A 22 0.37 3.90 -2.32
N ALA A 23 0.65 5.01 -2.99
CA ALA A 23 0.82 5.03 -4.44
C ALA A 23 2.01 4.17 -4.90
N GLU A 24 3.15 4.29 -4.22
CA GLU A 24 4.35 3.50 -4.48
C GLU A 24 4.11 2.01 -4.25
N ALA A 25 3.51 1.64 -3.11
CA ALA A 25 3.22 0.24 -2.80
C ALA A 25 2.21 -0.37 -3.80
N ARG A 26 1.27 0.43 -4.32
CA ARG A 26 0.35 -0.01 -5.36
C ARG A 26 1.08 -0.32 -6.66
N LEU A 27 1.93 0.59 -7.13
CA LEU A 27 2.73 0.37 -8.34
C LEU A 27 3.65 -0.84 -8.21
N ALA A 28 4.28 -1.01 -7.03
CA ALA A 28 5.12 -2.17 -6.75
C ALA A 28 4.32 -3.49 -6.76
N LEU A 29 3.08 -3.48 -6.27
CA LEU A 29 2.20 -4.64 -6.32
C LEU A 29 1.77 -4.97 -7.76
N GLU A 30 1.39 -3.97 -8.53
CA GLU A 30 1.04 -4.12 -9.96
C GLU A 30 2.23 -4.72 -10.74
N ALA A 31 3.43 -4.15 -10.57
CA ALA A 31 4.65 -4.68 -11.20
C ALA A 31 4.98 -6.12 -10.77
N ALA A 32 4.90 -6.44 -9.48
CA ALA A 32 5.17 -7.80 -8.99
C ALA A 32 4.14 -8.82 -9.48
N GLN A 33 2.90 -8.39 -9.74
CA GLN A 33 1.88 -9.22 -10.34
C GLN A 33 2.20 -9.51 -11.81
N ASP A 34 2.53 -8.48 -12.59
CA ASP A 34 2.89 -8.60 -13.99
C ASP A 34 4.11 -9.54 -14.16
N ASP A 35 5.15 -9.36 -13.33
CA ASP A 35 6.34 -10.22 -13.32
C ASP A 35 6.01 -11.70 -13.03
N LEU A 36 5.07 -11.95 -12.11
CA LEU A 36 4.61 -13.31 -11.79
C LEU A 36 3.82 -13.92 -12.95
N GLU A 37 2.95 -13.15 -13.59
CA GLU A 37 2.17 -13.59 -14.74
C GLU A 37 3.09 -13.91 -15.93
N ASP A 38 4.06 -13.05 -16.21
CA ASP A 38 5.05 -13.24 -17.27
C ASP A 38 5.96 -14.45 -17.00
N ALA A 39 6.42 -14.63 -15.76
CA ALA A 39 7.21 -15.79 -15.38
C ALA A 39 6.43 -17.09 -15.60
N ARG A 40 5.17 -17.14 -15.15
CA ARG A 40 4.29 -18.30 -15.36
C ARG A 40 4.07 -18.58 -16.84
N ALA A 41 3.76 -17.54 -17.63
CA ALA A 41 3.54 -17.68 -19.06
C ALA A 41 4.79 -18.19 -19.78
N ARG A 42 5.98 -17.69 -19.40
CA ARG A 42 7.26 -18.16 -19.94
C ARG A 42 7.47 -19.65 -19.64
N ILE A 43 7.31 -20.08 -18.40
CA ILE A 43 7.50 -21.49 -18.00
C ILE A 43 6.50 -22.40 -18.73
N ILE A 44 5.24 -21.97 -18.88
CA ILE A 44 4.24 -22.73 -19.63
C ILE A 44 4.64 -22.87 -21.10
N ARG A 45 5.19 -21.81 -21.72
CA ARG A 45 5.70 -21.85 -23.10
C ARG A 45 6.92 -22.74 -23.26
N GLU A 46 7.83 -22.74 -22.28
CA GLU A 46 9.02 -23.60 -22.27
C GLU A 46 8.67 -25.08 -22.07
N GLY A 47 7.49 -25.35 -21.51
CA GLY A 47 6.98 -26.69 -21.28
C GLY A 47 7.25 -27.17 -19.85
N LEU A 48 6.26 -27.86 -19.29
CA LEU A 48 6.35 -28.50 -17.98
C LEU A 48 6.62 -29.99 -18.18
N GLU A 49 7.52 -30.54 -17.38
CA GLU A 49 7.94 -31.94 -17.43
C GLU A 49 7.02 -32.86 -16.61
N GLY A 50 6.20 -32.29 -15.72
CA GLY A 50 5.25 -33.03 -14.89
C GLY A 50 4.36 -33.98 -15.71
N ARG A 51 4.29 -35.25 -15.28
CA ARG A 51 3.56 -36.32 -15.99
C ARG A 51 2.06 -36.30 -15.74
N ASN A 52 1.62 -35.49 -14.79
CA ASN A 52 0.22 -35.25 -14.46
C ASN A 52 0.03 -33.80 -14.00
N GLU A 53 -1.24 -33.40 -13.82
CA GLU A 53 -1.58 -32.03 -13.45
C GLU A 53 -0.94 -31.58 -12.13
N ALA A 54 -0.95 -32.43 -11.11
CA ALA A 54 -0.38 -32.11 -9.81
C ALA A 54 1.13 -31.85 -9.88
N GLN A 55 1.86 -32.66 -10.65
CA GLN A 55 3.30 -32.49 -10.88
C GLN A 55 3.61 -31.22 -11.67
N ARG A 56 2.83 -30.93 -12.72
CA ARG A 56 2.98 -29.69 -13.50
C ARG A 56 2.72 -28.45 -12.67
N GLN A 57 1.72 -28.48 -11.79
CA GLN A 57 1.43 -27.38 -10.89
C GLN A 57 2.53 -27.18 -9.83
N ALA A 58 3.06 -28.27 -9.27
CA ALA A 58 4.17 -28.21 -8.32
C ALA A 58 5.44 -27.63 -8.98
N GLU A 59 5.76 -28.09 -10.19
CA GLU A 59 6.88 -27.60 -10.98
C GLU A 59 6.73 -26.11 -11.32
N LEU A 60 5.53 -25.68 -11.74
CA LEU A 60 5.25 -24.27 -12.02
C LEU A 60 5.46 -23.41 -10.76
N LEU A 61 4.94 -23.85 -9.61
CA LEU A 61 5.11 -23.14 -8.34
C LEU A 61 6.57 -23.08 -7.89
N GLU A 62 7.34 -24.14 -8.10
CA GLU A 62 8.77 -24.17 -7.80
C GLU A 62 9.54 -23.21 -8.70
N LYS A 63 9.27 -23.26 -10.02
CA LYS A 63 9.94 -22.40 -11.02
C LYS A 63 9.55 -20.92 -10.91
N THR A 64 8.40 -20.58 -10.31
CA THR A 64 7.98 -19.18 -10.06
C THR A 64 8.08 -18.77 -8.59
N ARG A 65 8.81 -19.50 -7.77
CA ARG A 65 8.83 -19.29 -6.32
C ARG A 65 9.27 -17.88 -5.92
N GLU A 66 10.27 -17.34 -6.60
CA GLU A 66 10.80 -16.00 -6.31
C GLU A 66 9.75 -14.92 -6.62
N GLN A 67 9.08 -15.00 -7.77
CA GLN A 67 8.04 -14.05 -8.15
C GLN A 67 6.80 -14.18 -7.25
N GLU A 68 6.46 -15.39 -6.82
CA GLU A 68 5.42 -15.63 -5.81
C GLU A 68 5.72 -14.93 -4.48
N GLU A 69 6.97 -15.02 -4.03
CA GLU A 69 7.41 -14.40 -2.79
C GLU A 69 7.48 -12.86 -2.91
N ALA A 70 7.93 -12.35 -4.05
CA ALA A 70 7.91 -10.94 -4.39
C ALA A 70 6.47 -10.38 -4.39
N TYR A 71 5.54 -11.05 -5.08
CA TYR A 71 4.13 -10.67 -5.10
C TYR A 71 3.50 -10.68 -3.70
N ARG A 72 3.76 -11.72 -2.90
CA ARG A 72 3.27 -11.79 -1.50
C ARG A 72 3.82 -10.65 -0.65
N SER A 73 5.09 -10.34 -0.80
CA SER A 73 5.75 -9.25 -0.08
C SER A 73 5.17 -7.90 -0.48
N ALA A 74 5.08 -7.62 -1.77
CA ALA A 74 4.46 -6.40 -2.31
C ALA A 74 3.01 -6.25 -1.84
N ARG A 75 2.23 -7.34 -1.83
CA ARG A 75 0.86 -7.36 -1.34
C ARG A 75 0.76 -7.02 0.15
N SER A 76 1.69 -7.52 0.96
CA SER A 76 1.74 -7.21 2.39
C SER A 76 2.05 -5.72 2.61
N LEU A 77 3.05 -5.19 1.90
CA LEU A 77 3.40 -3.76 1.94
C LEU A 77 2.24 -2.87 1.50
N TYR A 78 1.55 -3.23 0.41
CA TYR A 78 0.37 -2.50 -0.06
C TYR A 78 -0.73 -2.43 1.00
N ARG A 79 -1.05 -3.56 1.66
CA ARG A 79 -2.06 -3.58 2.75
C ARG A 79 -1.66 -2.71 3.94
N MET A 80 -0.37 -2.71 4.30
CA MET A 80 0.13 -1.84 5.36
C MET A 80 0.01 -0.37 4.98
N ALA A 81 0.34 -0.02 3.73
CA ALA A 81 0.23 1.34 3.22
C ALA A 81 -1.24 1.80 3.13
N GLU A 82 -2.16 0.91 2.76
CA GLU A 82 -3.60 1.16 2.75
C GLU A 82 -4.13 1.48 4.16
N ALA A 83 -3.77 0.66 5.15
CA ALA A 83 -4.11 0.92 6.55
C ALA A 83 -3.50 2.24 7.06
N GLY A 84 -2.23 2.50 6.73
CA GLY A 84 -1.53 3.73 7.12
C GLY A 84 -2.17 4.98 6.52
N LEU A 85 -2.57 4.94 5.25
CA LEU A 85 -3.27 6.03 4.59
C LEU A 85 -4.64 6.29 5.22
N GLU A 86 -5.41 5.25 5.52
CA GLU A 86 -6.71 5.41 6.17
C GLU A 86 -6.58 6.05 7.55
N MET A 87 -5.62 5.60 8.36
CA MET A 87 -5.34 6.23 9.65
C MET A 87 -4.96 7.70 9.51
N ALA A 88 -4.10 8.05 8.53
CA ALA A 88 -3.71 9.43 8.28
C ALA A 88 -4.89 10.31 7.85
N ARG A 89 -5.81 9.78 7.04
CA ARG A 89 -7.04 10.46 6.61
C ARG A 89 -7.97 10.73 7.79
N VAL A 90 -8.21 9.73 8.63
CA VAL A 90 -9.04 9.89 9.83
C VAL A 90 -8.45 10.93 10.78
N ALA A 91 -7.13 10.87 11.03
CA ALA A 91 -6.45 11.84 11.87
C ALA A 91 -6.61 13.27 11.32
N TRP A 92 -6.42 13.46 10.01
CA TRP A 92 -6.60 14.75 9.35
C TRP A 92 -8.04 15.28 9.42
N ALA A 93 -9.03 14.40 9.22
CA ALA A 93 -10.43 14.76 9.30
C ALA A 93 -10.81 15.24 10.71
N LEU A 94 -10.42 14.49 11.74
CA LEU A 94 -10.65 14.84 13.14
C LEU A 94 -10.03 16.19 13.49
N GLU A 95 -8.78 16.41 13.07
CA GLU A 95 -8.06 17.65 13.34
C GLU A 95 -8.70 18.86 12.66
N LYS A 96 -9.16 18.69 11.41
CA LYS A 96 -9.92 19.72 10.69
C LYS A 96 -11.23 20.08 11.38
N GLU A 97 -11.95 19.09 11.92
CA GLU A 97 -13.18 19.32 12.68
C GLU A 97 -12.91 20.02 14.01
N ALA A 98 -11.87 19.61 14.75
CA ALA A 98 -11.47 20.25 15.99
C ALA A 98 -11.12 21.74 15.79
N LEU A 99 -10.34 22.04 14.74
CA LEU A 99 -9.99 23.43 14.40
C LEU A 99 -11.23 24.27 14.05
N ARG A 100 -12.20 23.69 13.34
CA ARG A 100 -13.48 24.37 13.04
C ARG A 100 -14.28 24.66 14.30
N ALA A 101 -14.36 23.70 15.22
CA ALA A 101 -15.05 23.88 16.49
C ALA A 101 -14.40 24.97 17.35
N LEU A 102 -13.06 24.95 17.45
CA LEU A 102 -12.29 25.99 18.16
C LEU A 102 -12.50 27.38 17.55
N ALA A 103 -12.43 27.50 16.23
CA ALA A 103 -12.68 28.77 15.55
C ALA A 103 -14.10 29.30 15.81
N ALA A 104 -15.10 28.41 15.83
CA ALA A 104 -16.48 28.78 16.12
C ALA A 104 -16.70 29.23 17.57
N LEU A 105 -16.00 28.61 18.54
CA LEU A 105 -16.03 29.02 19.95
C LEU A 105 -15.39 30.40 20.12
N LEU A 106 -14.20 30.61 19.57
CA LEU A 106 -13.49 31.89 19.63
C LEU A 106 -14.28 33.03 18.96
N SER A 107 -15.03 32.73 17.88
CA SER A 107 -15.88 33.72 17.20
C SER A 107 -17.18 34.04 17.94
N ARG A 108 -17.56 33.25 18.96
CA ARG A 108 -18.74 33.51 19.80
C ARG A 108 -18.41 34.29 21.08
N GLU A 109 -17.16 34.26 21.52
CA GLU A 109 -16.67 34.97 22.71
C GLU A 109 -16.14 36.39 22.40
N ALA A 110 -15.94 36.72 21.12
CA ALA A 110 -15.52 38.03 20.62
C ALA A 110 -16.71 38.88 20.16
#